data_AF-A0A2H0YJR3-F1
#
_entry.id   AF-A0A2H0YJR3-F1
#
_cell.length_a   1.000
_cell.length_b   1.000
_cell.length_c   1.000
_cell.angle_alpha   90.00
_cell.angle_beta   90.00
_cell.angle_gamma   90.00
#
_symmetry.space_group_name_H-M   'P 1'
#
loop_
_entity.id
_entity.type
_entity.pdbx_description
1 polymer ?
#
loop_
_entity_poly.entity_id
_entity_poly.type
_entity_poly.pdbx_seq_one_letter_code
_entity_poly.pdbx_strand_id
1 'polypeptide(L)'
;ITLNVTLDIPWPFEDLKSILLINYDKDKGKARWKLIGGNIKKNDGTIEVEQRGETSHVVQTTYLDIGRYYPDWFIVIYARSLTYKVMRAMRAQIETETSGMDRRQEPVPAAGP
;
A
#
# COMPACT_ATOMS: atom_id res chain seq x y z
N ILE A 1 -5.69 -5.95 -3.61
CA ILE A 1 -6.10 -5.57 -2.23
C ILE A 1 -6.83 -4.23 -2.32
N THR A 2 -7.97 -4.08 -1.64
CA THR A 2 -8.61 -2.77 -1.50
C THR A 2 -8.24 -2.18 -0.14
N LEU A 3 -7.72 -0.95 -0.14
CA LEU A 3 -7.30 -0.25 1.07
C LEU A 3 -8.17 1.01 1.27
N ASN A 4 -8.83 1.08 2.42
CA ASN A 4 -9.47 2.31 2.88
C ASN A 4 -8.44 3.16 3.64
N VAL A 5 -8.18 4.36 3.14
CA VAL A 5 -7.29 5.33 3.76
C VAL A 5 -8.12 6.53 4.22
N THR A 6 -8.31 6.62 5.53
CA THR A 6 -8.83 7.83 6.20
C THR A 6 -7.69 8.50 6.95
N LEU A 7 -7.59 9.81 6.84
CA LEU A 7 -6.67 10.62 7.63
C LEU A 7 -7.49 11.67 8.37
N ASP A 8 -7.59 11.50 9.69
CA ASP A 8 -8.21 12.48 10.58
C ASP A 8 -7.22 13.64 10.73
N ILE A 9 -7.65 14.84 10.33
CA ILE A 9 -6.78 16.02 10.29
C ILE A 9 -7.39 17.08 11.21
N PRO A 10 -6.60 17.71 12.09
CA PRO A 10 -7.09 18.80 12.91
C PRO A 10 -7.58 19.99 12.05
N TRP A 11 -8.64 20.64 12.51
CA TRP A 11 -9.21 21.85 11.90
C TRP A 11 -8.13 22.92 11.63
N PRO A 12 -8.18 23.67 10.51
CA PRO A 12 -9.32 23.94 9.59
C PRO A 12 -9.43 23.02 8.37
N PHE A 13 -8.84 21.84 8.38
CA PHE A 13 -8.89 20.93 7.24
C PHE A 13 -10.09 19.98 7.32
N GLU A 14 -10.72 19.74 6.17
CA GLU A 14 -11.77 18.71 6.04
C GLU A 14 -11.15 17.32 6.08
N ASP A 15 -11.92 16.34 6.57
CA ASP A 15 -11.53 14.93 6.55
C ASP A 15 -11.24 14.48 5.11
N LEU A 16 -10.04 13.97 4.87
CA LEU A 16 -9.65 13.43 3.57
C LEU A 16 -9.78 11.91 3.58
N LYS A 17 -10.59 11.41 2.65
CA LYS A 17 -10.88 9.99 2.47
C LYS A 17 -10.49 9.52 1.08
N SER A 18 -9.80 8.39 1.03
CA SER A 18 -9.44 7.71 -0.21
C SER A 18 -9.66 6.21 -0.08
N ILE A 19 -10.27 5.62 -1.10
CA ILE A 19 -10.43 4.19 -1.26
C ILE A 19 -9.57 3.80 -2.45
N LEU A 20 -8.58 2.96 -2.20
CA LEU A 20 -7.54 2.63 -3.17
C LEU A 20 -7.62 1.15 -3.55
N LEU A 21 -7.61 0.86 -4.85
CA LEU A 21 -7.35 -0.48 -5.34
C LEU A 21 -5.84 -0.63 -5.54
N ILE A 22 -5.23 -1.54 -4.80
CA ILE A 22 -3.79 -1.83 -4.86
C ILE A 22 -3.60 -3.18 -5.59
N ASN A 23 -2.85 -3.12 -6.69
CA ASN A 23 -2.40 -4.29 -7.44
C ASN A 23 -0.89 -4.46 -7.20
N TYR A 24 -0.51 -5.58 -6.61
CA TYR A 24 0.88 -5.93 -6.34
C TYR A 24 1.31 -7.08 -7.26
N ASP A 25 2.41 -6.87 -7.96
CA ASP A 25 3.12 -7.85 -8.77
C ASP A 25 4.37 -8.27 -7.97
N LYS A 26 4.25 -9.41 -7.28
CA LYS A 26 5.30 -9.94 -6.39
C LYS A 26 6.56 -10.33 -7.15
N ASP A 27 6.42 -10.82 -8.37
CA ASP A 27 7.53 -11.34 -9.17
C ASP A 27 8.40 -10.19 -9.69
N LYS A 28 7.81 -8.99 -9.82
CA LYS A 28 8.51 -7.78 -10.27
C LYS A 28 8.85 -6.82 -9.15
N GLY A 29 8.41 -7.08 -7.90
CA GLY A 29 8.55 -6.12 -6.80
C GLY A 29 7.85 -4.79 -7.09
N LYS A 30 6.74 -4.80 -7.82
CA LYS A 30 6.02 -3.58 -8.22
C LYS A 30 4.61 -3.55 -7.65
N ALA A 31 4.21 -2.44 -7.05
CA ALA A 31 2.82 -2.17 -6.72
C ALA A 31 2.32 -0.94 -7.48
N ARG A 32 1.04 -0.97 -7.83
CA ARG A 32 0.33 0.18 -8.39
C ARG A 32 -0.97 0.34 -7.65
N TRP A 33 -1.34 1.57 -7.34
CA TRP A 33 -2.67 1.86 -6.81
C TRP A 33 -3.41 2.86 -7.68
N LYS A 34 -4.72 2.74 -7.64
CA LYS A 34 -5.65 3.71 -8.22
C LYS A 34 -6.70 4.11 -7.21
N LEU A 35 -7.09 5.37 -7.26
CA LEU A 35 -8.26 5.86 -6.56
C LEU A 35 -9.53 5.23 -7.16
N ILE A 36 -10.34 4.60 -6.33
CA ILE A 36 -11.63 4.00 -6.72
C ILE A 36 -12.82 4.59 -5.94
N GLY A 37 -12.57 5.48 -4.98
CA GLY A 37 -13.61 6.18 -4.22
C GLY A 37 -13.03 7.10 -3.14
N GLY A 38 -13.89 7.89 -2.50
CA GLY A 38 -13.48 8.91 -1.52
C GLY A 38 -13.88 10.32 -1.95
N ASN A 39 -13.32 11.34 -1.30
CA ASN A 39 -13.62 12.75 -1.55
C ASN A 39 -12.45 13.55 -2.15
N ILE A 40 -11.34 12.90 -2.49
CA ILE A 40 -10.22 13.51 -3.21
C ILE A 40 -10.35 13.29 -4.72
N LYS A 41 -9.73 14.15 -5.55
CA LYS A 41 -9.86 14.07 -7.01
C LYS A 41 -8.95 13.02 -7.64
N LYS A 42 -7.71 12.88 -7.16
CA LYS A 42 -6.73 11.93 -7.69
C LYS A 42 -5.81 11.44 -6.59
N ASN A 43 -5.61 10.13 -6.54
CA ASN A 43 -4.58 9.50 -5.73
C ASN A 43 -4.21 8.17 -6.36
N ASP A 44 -3.28 8.27 -7.30
CA ASP A 44 -2.73 7.13 -8.00
C ASP A 44 -1.23 7.08 -7.75
N GLY A 45 -0.63 5.93 -7.97
CA GLY A 45 0.82 5.86 -7.89
C GLY A 45 1.37 4.47 -8.01
N THR A 46 2.69 4.41 -7.85
CA THR A 46 3.49 3.22 -8.03
C THR A 46 4.53 3.11 -6.94
N ILE A 47 4.84 1.88 -6.54
CA ILE A 47 6.04 1.51 -5.78
C ILE A 47 6.80 0.52 -6.63
N GLU A 48 8.09 0.76 -6.80
CA GLU A 48 9.02 -0.16 -7.45
C GLU A 48 10.14 -0.49 -6.47
N VAL A 49 10.38 -1.78 -6.27
CA VAL A 49 11.45 -2.30 -5.42
C VAL A 49 12.50 -2.93 -6.32
N GLU A 50 13.71 -2.40 -6.27
CA GLU A 50 14.88 -2.90 -6.99
C GLU A 50 15.89 -3.47 -5.99
N GLN A 51 16.28 -4.73 -6.16
CA GLN A 51 17.34 -5.32 -5.35
C GLN A 51 18.71 -4.85 -5.86
N ARG A 52 19.53 -4.30 -4.96
CA ARG A 52 20.90 -3.83 -5.24
C ARG A 52 21.86 -4.51 -4.28
N GLY A 53 22.29 -5.71 -4.65
CA GLY A 53 23.14 -6.57 -3.81
C GLY A 53 22.42 -6.96 -2.52
N GLU A 54 23.01 -6.57 -1.39
CA GLU A 54 22.46 -6.80 -0.04
C GLU A 54 21.40 -5.75 0.37
N THR A 55 21.18 -4.72 -0.44
CA THR A 55 20.22 -3.65 -0.14
C THR A 55 19.03 -3.69 -1.10
N SER A 56 17.90 -3.12 -0.69
CA SER A 56 16.76 -2.87 -1.57
C SER A 56 16.57 -1.37 -1.75
N HIS A 57 16.46 -0.93 -2.99
CA HIS A 57 16.11 0.43 -3.34
C HIS A 57 14.61 0.51 -3.64
N VAL A 58 13.89 1.36 -2.92
CA VAL A 58 12.44 1.52 -3.06
C VAL A 58 12.16 2.90 -3.63
N VAL A 59 11.55 2.94 -4.81
CA VAL A 59 11.08 4.18 -5.44
C VAL A 59 9.56 4.20 -5.33
N GLN A 60 9.03 5.26 -4.72
CA GLN A 60 7.61 5.53 -4.75
C GLN A 60 7.32 6.80 -5.55
N THR A 61 6.29 6.73 -6.38
CA THR A 61 5.72 7.88 -7.06
C THR A 61 4.23 7.99 -6.74
N THR A 62 3.82 9.15 -6.23
CA THR A 62 2.42 9.45 -5.90
C THR A 62 1.96 10.64 -6.73
N TYR A 63 0.83 10.49 -7.43
CA TYR A 63 0.13 11.55 -8.12
C TYR A 63 -1.11 11.92 -7.33
N LEU A 64 -1.08 13.08 -6.70
CA LEU A 64 -2.10 13.54 -5.76
C LEU A 64 -2.75 14.83 -6.27
N ASP A 65 -4.08 14.84 -6.31
CA ASP A 65 -4.90 16.03 -6.48
C ASP A 65 -6.04 15.98 -5.46
N ILE A 66 -5.99 16.88 -4.49
CA ILE A 66 -6.99 17.00 -3.42
C ILE A 66 -8.14 17.93 -3.86
N GLY A 67 -8.00 18.61 -5.00
CA GLY A 67 -9.05 19.46 -5.57
C GLY A 67 -9.26 20.80 -4.87
N ARG A 68 -8.48 21.09 -3.82
CA ARG A 68 -8.45 22.33 -3.07
C ARG A 68 -7.01 22.67 -2.72
N TYR A 69 -6.73 23.96 -2.51
CA TYR A 69 -5.45 24.42 -2.04
C TYR A 69 -5.26 24.06 -0.57
N TYR A 70 -4.20 23.31 -0.28
CA TYR A 70 -3.68 23.07 1.07
C TYR A 70 -2.21 23.53 1.10
N PRO A 71 -1.68 23.92 2.27
CA PRO A 71 -0.26 24.22 2.42
C PRO A 71 0.64 23.04 1.99
N ASP A 72 1.81 23.32 1.41
CA ASP A 72 2.73 22.27 0.93
C ASP A 72 3.10 21.25 2.00
N TRP A 73 3.33 21.71 3.24
CA TRP A 73 3.65 20.83 4.37
C TRP A 73 2.55 19.78 4.60
N PHE A 74 1.29 20.15 4.39
CA PHE A 74 0.16 19.26 4.56
C PHE A 74 0.11 18.21 3.45
N ILE A 75 0.32 18.62 2.20
CA ILE A 75 0.40 17.72 1.04
C ILE A 75 1.49 16.66 1.26
N VAL A 76 2.65 17.07 1.79
CA VAL A 76 3.76 16.16 2.10
C VAL A 76 3.40 15.16 3.20
N ILE A 77 2.76 15.60 4.29
CA ILE A 77 2.32 14.71 5.36
C ILE A 77 1.32 13.68 4.84
N TYR A 78 0.30 14.14 4.11
CA TYR A 78 -0.71 13.27 3.51
C TYR A 78 -0.06 12.20 2.61
N ALA A 79 0.83 12.61 1.70
CA ALA A 79 1.52 11.70 0.80
C ALA A 79 2.38 10.66 1.54
N ARG A 80 3.08 11.06 2.61
CA ARG A 80 3.89 10.15 3.46
C ARG A 80 3.03 9.19 4.27
N SER A 81 1.91 9.64 4.81
CA SER A 81 0.98 8.77 5.54
C SER A 81 0.37 7.72 4.61
N LEU A 82 0.05 8.12 3.37
CA LEU A 82 -0.38 7.20 2.33
C LEU A 82 0.69 6.15 2.01
N THR A 83 1.94 6.59 1.75
CA THR A 83 3.11 5.73 1.53
C THR A 83 3.20 4.63 2.59
N TYR A 84 3.15 5.02 3.86
CA TYR A 84 3.28 4.09 4.97
C TYR A 84 2.15 3.05 4.98
N LYS A 85 0.90 3.48 4.75
CA LYS A 85 -0.26 2.59 4.72
C LYS A 85 -0.22 1.61 3.55
N VAL A 86 0.18 2.06 2.37
CA VAL A 86 0.33 1.19 1.18
C VAL A 86 1.42 0.15 1.42
N MET A 87 2.62 0.56 1.87
CA MET A 87 3.71 -0.37 2.17
C MET A 87 3.33 -1.37 3.26
N ARG A 88 2.66 -0.93 4.32
CA ARG A 88 2.18 -1.82 5.39
C ARG A 88 1.16 -2.84 4.87
N ALA A 89 0.24 -2.43 4.02
CA ALA A 89 -0.73 -3.34 3.41
C ALA A 89 -0.08 -4.36 2.48
N MET A 90 0.91 -3.94 1.68
CA MET A 90 1.70 -4.85 0.84
C MET A 90 2.45 -5.87 1.69
N ARG A 91 3.13 -5.42 2.75
CA ARG A 91 3.86 -6.31 3.66
C ARG A 91 2.94 -7.34 4.31
N ALA A 92 1.80 -6.91 4.84
CA ALA A 92 0.84 -7.81 5.46
C ALA A 92 0.33 -8.88 4.48
N GLN A 93 0.10 -8.51 3.21
CA GLN A 93 -0.28 -9.47 2.19
C GLN A 93 0.83 -10.49 1.90
N ILE A 94 2.07 -10.04 1.71
CA ILE A 94 3.22 -10.90 1.47
C ILE A 94 3.40 -11.90 2.61
N GLU A 95 3.33 -11.43 3.86
CA GLU A 95 3.44 -12.27 5.06
C GLU A 95 2.31 -13.31 5.08
N THR A 96 1.07 -12.92 4.78
CA THR A 96 -0.09 -13.85 4.77
C THR A 96 0.05 -14.93 3.68
N GLU A 97 0.52 -14.56 2.49
CA GLU A 97 0.77 -15.51 1.38
C GLU A 97 1.92 -16.48 1.71
N THR A 98 2.97 -15.99 2.38
CA THR A 98 4.14 -16.80 2.76
C THR A 98 3.80 -17.77 3.87
N SER A 99 3.06 -17.34 4.90
CA SER A 99 2.57 -18.23 5.97
C SER A 99 1.56 -19.28 5.48
N GLY A 100 0.83 -19.00 4.39
CA GLY A 100 -0.07 -19.96 3.75
C GLY A 100 0.62 -21.03 2.89
N MET A 101 1.89 -20.84 2.53
CA MET A 101 2.71 -21.86 1.86
C MET A 101 3.28 -22.88 2.84
N ASP A 102 3.65 -22.46 4.05
CA ASP A 102 4.26 -23.32 5.07
C ASP A 102 3.31 -24.43 5.56
N ARG A 103 2.00 -24.12 5.63
CA ARG A 103 0.97 -25.10 6.05
C ARG A 103 0.60 -26.15 4.99
N ARG A 104 1.11 -26.06 3.76
CA ARG A 104 0.84 -27.07 2.72
C ARG A 104 1.93 -28.15 2.64
N GLN A 105 2.92 -28.11 3.53
CA GLN A 105 4.01 -29.09 3.61
C GLN A 105 4.01 -29.92 4.89
N GLU A 106 2.90 -30.01 5.63
CA GLU A 106 2.80 -31.05 6.65
C GLU A 106 2.58 -32.42 5.97
N PRO A 107 3.53 -33.37 6.09
CA PRO A 107 3.30 -34.72 5.60
C PRO A 107 2.15 -35.33 6.40
N VAL A 108 1.13 -35.81 5.69
CA VAL A 108 0.07 -36.62 6.28
C VAL A 108 0.75 -37.76 7.05
N PRO A 109 0.56 -37.89 8.37
CA PRO A 109 1.13 -39.01 9.10
C PRO A 109 0.59 -40.29 8.48
N ALA A 110 1.50 -41.16 8.05
CA ALA A 110 1.14 -42.47 7.52
C ALA A 110 0.28 -43.18 8.56
N ALA A 111 -1.00 -43.36 8.25
CA ALA A 111 -1.87 -44.19 9.04
C ALA A 111 -1.31 -45.62 9.00
N GLY A 112 -0.91 -46.12 10.15
CA GLY A 112 -0.68 -47.54 10.40
C GLY A 112 -1.12 -47.87 11.82
N PRO A 113 -1.29 -49.15 12.18
CA PRO A 113 -1.31 -50.36 11.35
C PRO A 113 -2.70 -50.78 10.86
#